data_AF-A0A372L6R5-F1
#
_entry.id   AF-A0A372L6R5-F1
#
_cell.length_a   1.000
_cell.length_b   1.000
_cell.length_c   1.000
_cell.angle_alpha   90.00
_cell.angle_beta   90.00
_cell.angle_gamma   90.00
#
_symmetry.space_group_name_H-M   'P 1'
#
loop_
_entity.id
_entity.type
_entity.pdbx_description
1 polymer ?
#
loop_
_entity_poly.entity_id
_entity_poly.type
_entity_poly.pdbx_seq_one_letter_code
_entity_poly.pdbx_strand_id
1 'polypeptide(L)' 'MDLHKFILYINIVVICLPVASTYVLLVKLITNQPITPNSIGVLAFTYVVMINYNFVFQDLWRKWFGE' A
#
# COMPACT_ATOMS: atom_id res chain seq x y z
N MET A 1 -6.25 24.67 2.24
CA MET A 1 -5.17 23.69 1.96
C MET A 1 -5.16 23.49 0.46
N ASP A 2 -4.03 23.71 -0.22
CA ASP A 2 -3.95 23.57 -1.67
C ASP A 2 -4.37 22.17 -2.14
N LEU A 3 -5.15 22.13 -3.22
CA LEU A 3 -5.61 20.90 -3.88
C LEU A 3 -4.44 19.95 -4.19
N HIS A 4 -3.30 20.52 -4.58
CA HIS A 4 -2.06 19.78 -4.81
C HIS A 4 -1.51 19.08 -3.56
N LYS A 5 -1.51 19.77 -2.40
CA LYS A 5 -1.05 19.17 -1.13
C LYS A 5 -1.98 18.05 -0.67
N PHE A 6 -3.29 18.18 -0.91
CA PHE A 6 -4.27 17.15 -0.58
C PHE A 6 -4.08 15.87 -1.42
N ILE A 7 -3.88 16.01 -2.74
CA ILE A 7 -3.61 14.88 -3.64
C ILE A 7 -2.31 14.17 -3.24
N LEU A 8 -1.28 14.92 -2.84
CA LEU A 8 -0.01 14.35 -2.40
C LEU A 8 -0.20 13.56 -1.09
N TYR A 9 -1.00 14.06 -0.16
CA TYR A 9 -1.36 13.35 1.07
C TYR A 9 -2.11 12.04 0.79
N ILE A 10 -3.07 12.06 -0.14
CA ILE A 10 -3.80 10.84 -0.56
C ILE A 10 -2.81 9.80 -1.10
N ASN A 11 -1.88 10.21 -1.97
CA ASN A 11 -0.87 9.30 -2.49
C ASN A 11 0.00 8.69 -1.38
N ILE A 12 0.44 9.48 -0.39
CA ILE A 12 1.21 8.93 0.73
C ILE A 12 0.37 7.92 1.53
N VAL A 13 -0.88 8.26 1.86
CA VAL A 13 -1.77 7.37 2.61
C VAL A 13 -2.04 6.07 1.87
N VAL A 14 -2.24 6.14 0.55
CA VAL A 14 -2.44 4.98 -0.33
C VAL A 14 -1.21 4.07 -0.38
N ILE A 15 0.01 4.58 -0.17
CA ILE A 15 1.23 3.75 -0.05
C ILE A 15 1.33 3.13 1.35
N CYS A 16 1.03 3.92 2.39
CA CYS A 16 1.15 3.45 3.77
C CYS A 16 0.13 2.35 4.12
N LEU A 17 -1.08 2.41 3.57
CA LEU A 17 -2.15 1.43 3.78
C LEU A 17 -1.73 -0.02 3.49
N PRO A 18 -1.29 -0.38 2.27
CA PRO A 18 -0.86 -1.74 1.95
C PRO A 18 0.33 -2.16 2.81
N VAL A 19 1.33 -1.29 3.02
CA VAL A 19 2.51 -1.59 3.87
C VAL A 19 2.09 -1.94 5.31
N ALA A 20 1.21 -1.14 5.90
CA ALA A 20 0.70 -1.38 7.24
C ALA A 20 -0.12 -2.68 7.31
N SER A 21 -0.97 -2.94 6.31
CA SER A 21 -1.72 -4.19 6.21
C SER A 21 -0.82 -5.42 6.07
N THR A 22 0.29 -5.33 5.33
CA THR A 22 1.28 -6.41 5.23
C THR A 22 1.90 -6.70 6.59
N TYR A 23 2.25 -5.66 7.35
CA TYR A 23 2.76 -5.81 8.72
C TYR A 23 1.76 -6.48 9.65
N VAL A 24 0.48 -6.10 9.60
CA VAL A 24 -0.56 -6.73 10.41
C VAL A 24 -0.70 -8.21 10.07
N LEU A 25 -0.63 -8.58 8.79
CA LEU A 25 -0.67 -9.98 8.38
C LEU A 25 0.56 -10.76 8.85
N LEU A 26 1.74 -10.16 8.80
CA LEU A 26 2.96 -10.77 9.35
C LEU A 26 2.87 -10.98 10.86
N VAL A 27 2.38 -10.00 11.61
CA VAL A 27 2.17 -10.14 13.06
C VAL A 27 1.17 -11.25 13.36
N LYS A 28 0.07 -11.34 12.59
CA LYS A 28 -0.90 -12.44 12.72
C LYS A 28 -0.27 -13.79 12.45
N LEU A 29 0.59 -13.87 11.44
CA LEU A 29 1.30 -15.11 11.10
C LEU A 29 2.26 -15.53 12.22
N ILE A 30 3.02 -14.60 12.79
CA ILE A 30 3.94 -14.86 13.93
C ILE A 30 3.17 -15.26 15.20
N THR A 31 2.04 -14.63 15.45
CA THR A 31 1.19 -14.88 16.62
C THR A 31 0.23 -16.06 16.44
N ASN A 32 0.32 -16.80 15.33
CA ASN A 32 -0.61 -17.88 14.93
C ASN A 32 -2.09 -17.47 14.98
N GLN A 33 -2.38 -16.20 14.73
CA GLN A 33 -3.75 -15.71 14.61
C GLN A 33 -4.35 -16.08 13.25
N PRO A 34 -5.66 -16.36 13.19
CA PRO A 34 -6.33 -16.72 11.95
C PRO A 34 -6.26 -15.57 10.94
N ILE A 35 -5.69 -15.85 9.77
CA ILE A 35 -5.68 -14.96 8.62
C ILE A 35 -6.88 -15.31 7.75
N THR A 36 -7.84 -14.39 7.63
CA THR A 36 -9.02 -14.62 6.80
C THR A 36 -8.70 -14.37 5.33
N PRO A 37 -9.28 -15.13 4.38
CA PRO A 37 -9.06 -14.93 2.94
C PRO A 37 -9.36 -13.50 2.50
N ASN A 38 -10.37 -12.87 3.10
CA ASN A 38 -10.75 -11.48 2.83
C ASN A 38 -9.60 -10.51 3.13
N SER A 39 -8.82 -10.74 4.19
CA SER A 39 -7.69 -9.87 4.53
C SER A 39 -6.57 -9.92 3.49
N ILE A 40 -6.35 -11.09 2.87
CA ILE A 40 -5.43 -11.26 1.74
C ILE A 40 -5.99 -10.59 0.49
N GLY A 41 -7.29 -10.75 0.21
CA GLY A 41 -7.96 -10.09 -0.92
C GLY A 41 -7.89 -8.57 -0.85
N VAL A 42 -8.13 -7.99 0.32
CA VAL A 42 -8.02 -6.54 0.56
C VAL A 42 -6.57 -6.07 0.42
N LEU A 43 -5.60 -6.86 0.88
CA LEU A 43 -4.18 -6.55 0.68
C LEU A 43 -3.83 -6.51 -0.81
N ALA A 44 -4.19 -7.56 -1.56
CA ALA A 44 -3.92 -7.62 -2.98
C ALA A 44 -4.57 -6.44 -3.73
N PHE A 45 -5.83 -6.12 -3.41
CA PHE A 45 -6.54 -5.00 -4.01
C PHE A 45 -5.87 -3.65 -3.71
N THR A 46 -5.49 -3.41 -2.46
CA THR A 46 -4.81 -2.15 -2.06
C THR A 46 -3.44 -2.01 -2.73
N TYR A 47 -2.69 -3.09 -2.93
CA TYR A 47 -1.47 -3.08 -3.74
C TYR A 47 -1.74 -2.78 -5.22
N VAL A 48 -2.77 -3.38 -5.82
CA VAL A 48 -3.15 -3.10 -7.22
C VAL A 48 -3.52 -1.61 -7.40
N VAL A 49 -4.27 -1.05 -6.45
CA VAL A 49 -4.63 0.37 -6.47
C VAL A 49 -3.38 1.24 -6.32
N MET A 50 -2.47 0.89 -5.40
CA MET A 50 -1.20 1.61 -5.23
C MET A 50 -0.36 1.60 -6.52
N ILE A 51 -0.23 0.45 -7.19
CA ILE A 51 0.57 0.34 -8.42
C ILE A 51 -0.04 1.14 -9.59
N ASN A 52 -1.36 1.14 -9.74
CA ASN A 52 -2.03 1.74 -10.91
C ASN A 52 -2.35 3.23 -10.74
N TYR A 53 -2.71 3.67 -9.54
CA TYR A 53 -3.25 5.02 -9.32
C TYR A 53 -2.27 5.97 -8.63
N ASN A 54 -1.16 5.46 -8.10
CA ASN A 54 -0.22 6.28 -7.34
C ASN A 54 1.02 6.64 -8.17
N PHE A 55 1.00 7.84 -8.73
CA PHE A 55 2.11 8.37 -9.52
C PHE A 55 3.41 8.51 -8.72
N VAL A 56 3.30 8.80 -7.41
CA VAL A 56 4.46 8.91 -6.52
C VAL A 56 5.10 7.55 -6.31
N PHE A 57 4.29 6.51 -6.10
CA PHE A 57 4.79 5.14 -6.02
C PHE A 57 5.44 4.69 -7.31
N GLN A 58 4.82 4.95 -8.47
CA GLN A 58 5.40 4.61 -9.77
C GLN A 58 6.73 5.33 -10.02
N ASP A 59 6.84 6.61 -9.65
CA ASP A 59 8.09 7.36 -9.80
C ASP A 59 9.19 6.85 -8.85
N LEU A 60 8.83 6.52 -7.61
CA LEU A 60 9.74 5.86 -6.65
C LEU A 60 10.18 4.47 -7.12
N TRP A 61 9.24 3.67 -7.60
CA TRP A 61 9.48 2.33 -8.12
C TRP A 61 10.41 2.37 -9.33
N ARG A 62 10.16 3.29 -10.27
CA ARG A 62 11.03 3.52 -11.42
C ARG A 62 12.43 4.00 -11.01
N LYS A 63 12.57 4.82 -9.98
CA LYS A 63 13.88 5.25 -9.45
C LYS A 63 14.65 4.14 -8.74
N TRP A 64 13.95 3.18 -8.15
CA TRP A 64 14.56 2.09 -7.37
C TRP A 64 14.84 0.83 -8.20
N PHE A 65 13.98 0.53 -9.17
CA PHE A 65 14.00 -0.72 -9.95
C PHE A 65 14.06 -0.49 -11.47
N GLY A 66 13.94 0.75 -11.94
CA GLY A 66 14.29 1.11 -13.31
C GLY A 66 15.76 1.49 -13.38
N GLU A 67 16.47 0.96 -14.37
CA GLU A 67 17.77 1.50 -14.82
C GLU A 67 17.68 3.01 -15.13
#